data_AF-S4PAH2-F1
#
_entry.id   AF-S4PAH2-F1
#
_cell.length_a   1.000
_cell.length_b   1.000
_cell.length_c   1.000
_cell.angle_alpha   90.00
_cell.angle_beta   90.00
_cell.angle_gamma   90.00
#
_symmetry.space_group_name_H-M   'P 1'
#
loop_
_entity.id
_entity.type
_entity.pdbx_description
1 polymer ?
#
loop_
_entity_poly.entity_id
_entity_poly.type
_entity_poly.pdbx_seq_one_letter_code
_entity_poly.pdbx_strand_id
1 'polypeptide(L)'
;MFYQFYPDAYEHRTGTLVPFSLRLLIAELPLHIGKPEEAMDRLYAMLDVIQQMIANLNESKTEDGSGIITSEDKNESLRLWTGRR
;
A
#
# COMPACT_ATOMS: atom_id res chain seq x y z
N MET A 1 5.59 -8.69 -4.66
CA MET A 1 4.96 -9.75 -5.48
C MET A 1 3.57 -9.27 -5.86
N PHE A 2 3.25 -9.28 -7.14
CA PHE A 2 2.01 -8.69 -7.65
C PHE A 2 1.11 -9.75 -8.29
N TYR A 3 -0.21 -9.54 -8.20
CA TYR A 3 -1.22 -10.41 -8.83
C TYR A 3 -1.00 -10.54 -10.34
N GLN A 4 -0.48 -9.48 -10.99
CA GLN A 4 -0.25 -9.45 -12.43
C GLN A 4 0.76 -10.50 -12.92
N PHE A 5 1.58 -11.09 -12.05
CA PHE A 5 2.50 -12.16 -12.41
C PHE A 5 1.86 -13.55 -12.47
N TYR A 6 0.59 -13.68 -12.05
CA TYR A 6 -0.13 -14.96 -11.99
C TYR A 6 -1.52 -14.82 -12.63
N PRO A 7 -1.58 -14.53 -13.95
CA PRO A 7 -2.85 -14.28 -14.64
C PRO A 7 -3.78 -15.49 -14.61
N ASP A 8 -3.24 -16.71 -14.67
CA ASP A 8 -4.02 -17.96 -14.68
C ASP A 8 -4.74 -18.24 -13.35
N ALA A 9 -4.28 -17.66 -12.24
CA ALA A 9 -4.83 -17.86 -10.90
C ALA A 9 -5.64 -16.67 -10.39
N TYR A 10 -5.36 -15.46 -10.88
CA TYR A 10 -5.95 -14.22 -10.38
C TYR A 10 -6.36 -13.30 -11.53
N GLU A 11 -7.37 -13.72 -12.27
CA GLU A 11 -7.95 -12.92 -13.34
C GLU A 11 -8.55 -11.62 -12.75
N HIS A 12 -8.14 -10.48 -13.30
CA HIS A 12 -8.65 -9.13 -12.99
C HIS A 12 -8.28 -8.56 -11.60
N ARG A 13 -7.36 -9.20 -10.84
CA ARG A 13 -6.81 -8.58 -9.63
C ARG A 13 -5.54 -7.80 -9.92
N THR A 14 -5.50 -6.56 -9.45
CA THR A 14 -4.32 -5.68 -9.56
C THR A 14 -3.73 -5.41 -8.17
N GLY A 15 -2.43 -5.09 -8.13
CA GLY A 15 -1.75 -4.76 -6.88
C GLY A 15 -0.99 -5.92 -6.23
N THR A 16 -0.65 -5.76 -4.95
CA THR A 16 0.26 -6.64 -4.23
C THR A 16 -0.45 -7.83 -3.58
N LEU A 17 0.13 -9.01 -3.77
CA LEU A 17 -0.24 -10.24 -3.05
C LEU A 17 0.21 -10.23 -1.59
N VAL A 18 1.13 -9.33 -1.25
CA VAL A 18 1.80 -9.27 0.05
C VAL A 18 0.98 -8.43 1.02
N PRO A 19 0.48 -9.01 2.14
CA PRO A 19 -0.22 -8.28 3.18
C PRO A 19 0.60 -7.10 3.70
N PHE A 20 -0.08 -6.07 4.19
CA PHE A 20 0.58 -4.87 4.72
C PHE A 20 1.55 -5.19 5.87
N SER A 21 1.15 -6.05 6.81
CA SER A 21 1.99 -6.47 7.93
C SER A 21 3.31 -7.12 7.48
N LEU A 22 3.26 -7.96 6.44
CA LEU A 22 4.46 -8.59 5.91
C LEU A 22 5.36 -7.59 5.16
N ARG A 23 4.76 -6.61 4.47
CA ARG A 23 5.51 -5.50 3.86
C ARG A 23 6.25 -4.70 4.93
N LEU A 24 5.58 -4.35 6.02
CA LEU A 24 6.18 -3.62 7.14
C LEU A 24 7.34 -4.41 7.76
N LEU A 25 7.13 -5.70 8.02
CA LEU A 25 8.18 -6.57 8.54
C LEU A 25 9.43 -6.58 7.63
N ILE A 26 9.25 -6.69 6.31
CA ILE A 26 10.36 -6.67 5.34
C ILE A 26 11.09 -5.32 5.34
N ALA A 27 10.38 -4.21 5.57
CA ALA A 27 10.99 -2.89 5.68
C ALA A 27 11.82 -2.76 6.97
N GLU A 28 11.44 -3.44 8.06
CA GLU A 28 12.15 -3.41 9.34
C GLU A 28 13.33 -4.40 9.42
N LEU A 29 13.31 -5.50 8.65
CA LEU A 29 14.39 -6.51 8.67
C LEU A 29 15.82 -5.96 8.53
N PRO A 30 16.12 -4.96 7.66
CA PRO A 30 17.45 -4.38 7.55
C PRO A 30 17.98 -3.80 8.87
N LEU A 31 17.09 -3.31 9.75
CA LEU A 31 17.46 -2.80 11.07
C LEU A 31 18.09 -3.91 11.92
N HIS A 32 17.54 -5.12 11.85
CA HIS A 32 18.01 -6.27 12.63
C HIS A 32 19.34 -6.86 12.15
N ILE A 33 19.77 -6.53 10.92
CA ILE A 33 21.05 -6.97 10.35
C ILE A 33 22.10 -5.85 10.31
N GLY A 34 21.89 -4.78 11.08
CA GLY A 34 22.85 -3.67 11.20
C GLY A 34 22.82 -2.68 10.04
N LYS A 35 21.71 -2.60 9.29
CA LYS A 35 21.49 -1.66 8.19
C LYS A 35 20.31 -0.73 8.46
N PRO A 36 20.44 0.19 9.45
CA PRO A 36 19.34 1.07 9.84
C PRO A 36 18.94 2.07 8.74
N GLU A 37 19.90 2.54 7.92
CA GLU A 37 19.63 3.46 6.81
C GLU A 37 18.70 2.81 5.77
N GLU A 38 19.00 1.57 5.36
CA GLU A 38 18.19 0.82 4.41
C GLU A 38 16.78 0.53 4.97
N ALA A 39 16.65 0.29 6.28
CA ALA A 39 15.34 0.14 6.92
C ALA A 39 14.56 1.45 6.90
N MET A 40 15.20 2.57 7.26
CA MET A 40 14.56 3.89 7.20
C MET A 40 14.09 4.23 5.80
N ASP A 41 14.94 4.05 4.78
CA ASP A 41 14.58 4.32 3.39
C ASP A 41 13.35 3.53 2.94
N ARG A 42 13.28 2.25 3.32
CA ARG A 42 12.13 1.38 3.01
C ARG A 42 10.86 1.80 3.73
N LEU A 43 10.97 2.20 5.00
CA LEU A 43 9.84 2.69 5.78
C LEU A 43 9.31 4.02 5.23
N TYR A 44 10.21 4.94 4.86
CA TYR A 44 9.82 6.21 4.23
C TYR A 44 9.21 6.03 2.85
N ALA A 45 9.76 5.13 2.03
CA ALA A 45 9.17 4.80 0.73
C ALA A 45 7.75 4.22 0.90
N MET A 46 7.53 3.41 1.94
CA MET A 46 6.18 2.90 2.25
C MET A 46 5.24 4.02 2.71
N LEU A 47 5.72 4.93 3.55
CA LEU A 47 4.94 6.08 4.01
C LEU A 47 4.52 6.97 2.85
N ASP A 48 5.42 7.27 1.91
CA ASP A 48 5.14 8.08 0.72
C ASP A 48 4.02 7.46 -0.13
N VAL A 49 4.07 6.14 -0.35
CA VAL A 49 2.99 5.41 -1.05
C VAL A 49 1.66 5.54 -0.31
N ILE A 50 1.64 5.39 1.02
CA ILE A 50 0.40 5.54 1.80
C ILE A 50 -0.14 6.97 1.70
N GLN A 51 0.73 7.98 1.76
CA GLN A 51 0.33 9.38 1.60
C GLN A 51 -0.26 9.66 0.22
N GLN A 52 0.35 9.10 -0.84
CA GLN A 52 -0.19 9.18 -2.20
C GLN A 52 -1.56 8.50 -2.31
N MET A 53 -1.74 7.32 -1.72
CA MET A 53 -3.04 6.63 -1.70
C MET A 53 -4.11 7.48 -1.00
N ILE A 54 -3.80 8.10 0.14
CA ILE A 54 -4.72 9.00 0.85
C ILE A 54 -5.02 10.24 0.02
N ALA A 55 -4.04 10.83 -0.66
CA ALA A 55 -4.24 11.96 -1.56
C ALA A 55 -5.19 11.62 -2.71
N ASN A 56 -4.98 10.46 -3.35
CA ASN A 56 -5.85 9.94 -4.41
C ASN A 56 -7.30 9.75 -3.90
N LEU A 57 -7.47 9.15 -2.73
CA LEU A 57 -8.78 8.96 -2.11
C LEU A 57 -9.47 10.31 -1.82
N ASN A 58 -8.74 11.32 -1.36
CA ASN A 58 -9.28 12.66 -1.14
C ASN A 58 -9.81 13.30 -2.43
N GLU A 59 -9.12 13.08 -3.55
CA GLU A 59 -9.55 13.48 -4.90
C GLU A 59 -10.68 12.62 -5.49
N SER A 60 -11.21 11.66 -4.73
CA SER A 60 -12.24 10.71 -5.16
C SER A 60 -11.78 9.78 -6.30
N LYS A 61 -10.49 9.48 -6.32
CA LYS A 61 -9.89 8.45 -7.17
C LYS A 61 -9.70 7.16 -6.37
N THR A 62 -9.52 6.05 -7.08
CA THR A 62 -9.08 4.78 -6.46
C THR A 62 -7.70 4.94 -5.81
N GLU A 63 -7.32 4.02 -4.91
CA GLU A 63 -6.04 4.11 -4.18
C GLU A 63 -4.82 4.16 -5.12
N ASP A 64 -4.90 3.48 -6.26
CA ASP A 64 -3.90 3.45 -7.33
C ASP A 64 -4.04 4.59 -8.35
N GLY A 65 -5.07 5.43 -8.22
CA GLY A 65 -5.30 6.60 -9.07
C GLY A 65 -5.86 6.30 -10.46
N SER A 66 -6.15 5.03 -10.78
CA SER A 66 -6.56 4.59 -12.13
C SER A 66 -8.03 4.86 -12.45
N GLY A 67 -8.90 4.96 -11.44
CA GLY A 67 -10.34 5.11 -11.61
C GLY A 67 -11.00 6.05 -10.61
N ILE A 68 -12.32 6.18 -10.74
CA ILE A 68 -13.18 6.93 -9.81
C ILE A 68 -13.76 5.95 -8.81
N ILE A 69 -13.70 6.30 -7.52
CA ILE A 69 -14.24 5.47 -6.43
C ILE A 69 -15.61 5.99 -5.99
N THR A 70 -16.48 5.10 -5.49
CA THR A 70 -17.76 5.52 -4.92
C THR A 70 -17.55 6.25 -3.58
N SER A 71 -18.49 7.11 -3.19
CA SER A 71 -18.41 7.86 -1.93
C SER A 71 -18.38 6.95 -0.69
N GLU A 72 -19.03 5.79 -0.76
CA GLU A 72 -19.08 4.81 0.33
C GLU A 72 -17.73 4.08 0.48
N ASP A 73 -17.20 3.55 -0.63
CA ASP A 73 -15.89 2.88 -0.65
C ASP A 73 -14.76 3.84 -0.27
N LYS A 74 -14.85 5.10 -0.68
CA LYS A 74 -13.92 6.16 -0.27
C LYS A 74 -13.89 6.34 1.24
N ASN A 75 -15.06 6.47 1.87
CA ASN A 75 -15.15 6.71 3.31
C ASN A 75 -14.65 5.52 4.12
N GLU A 76 -14.97 4.29 3.71
CA GLU A 76 -14.45 3.08 4.37
C GLU A 76 -12.94 2.96 4.18
N SER A 77 -12.42 3.24 2.97
CA SER A 77 -10.97 3.22 2.71
C SER A 77 -10.25 4.27 3.56
N LEU A 78 -10.76 5.50 3.62
CA LEU A 78 -10.21 6.55 4.47
C LEU A 78 -10.26 6.17 5.96
N ARG A 79 -11.35 5.57 6.44
CA ARG A 79 -11.47 5.08 7.81
C ARG A 79 -10.39 4.04 8.14
N LEU A 80 -10.17 3.10 7.21
CA LEU A 80 -9.16 2.04 7.37
C LEU A 80 -7.73 2.59 7.37
N TRP A 81 -7.42 3.56 6.50
CA TRP A 81 -6.08 4.15 6.43
C TRP A 81 -5.79 5.12 7.56
N THR A 82 -6.78 5.91 8.00
CA THR A 82 -6.62 6.82 9.14
C THR A 82 -6.53 6.08 10.48
N GLY A 83 -7.23 4.94 10.63
CA GLY A 83 -7.10 4.10 11.83
C GLY A 83 -5.76 3.38 11.97
N ARG A 84 -4.91 3.38 10.92
CA ARG A 84 -3.57 2.78 10.92
C ARG A 84 -2.44 3.79 11.17
N ARG A 85 -2.79 5.07 11.39
CA ARG A 85 -1.84 6.14 11.66
C ARG A 85 -1.33 6.10 13.10
#